data_AF-A0A8T6SB63-F1
#
_entry.id   AF-A0A8T6SB63-F1
#
_cell.length_a   1.000
_cell.length_b   1.000
_cell.length_c   1.000
_cell.angle_alpha   90.00
_cell.angle_beta   90.00
_cell.angle_gamma   90.00
#
_symmetry.space_group_name_H-M   'P 1'
#
loop_
_entity.id
_entity.type
_entity.pdbx_description
1 polymer ?
#
loop_
_entity_poly.entity_id
_entity_poly.type
_entity_poly.pdbx_seq_one_letter_code
_entity_poly.pdbx_strand_id
1 'polypeptide(L)'
;QTRVTVSSVDDATSLLDKLGILDHVLLKLVNRPEAAVHKLRIALSEVRRGYDALQDALLKIDLLSFEKQDIEDTREELQKIAAGKIKLTMAEAKGSCTRIGNIYDKYLQGWFSAALNPGEADELRLLFNDLRYTDAGLLKASMRLSIQAEAKATEILNHLKTAGGETRARRAAEEFSLQFRRTLEKLTKQLVFMLELENKLIQITGVP
;
A
#
# COMPACT_ATOMS: atom_id res chain seq x y z
N GLN A 1 19.39 8.28 -17.06
CA GLN A 1 18.55 7.07 -17.11
C GLN A 1 19.03 6.12 -16.03
N THR A 2 18.29 5.98 -14.93
CA THR A 2 18.68 5.10 -13.81
C THR A 2 17.94 3.78 -13.97
N ARG A 3 18.66 2.74 -14.40
CA ARG A 3 18.18 1.35 -14.45
C ARG A 3 17.84 0.91 -13.03
N VAL A 4 16.58 0.58 -12.78
CA VAL A 4 16.16 -0.10 -11.54
C VAL A 4 16.44 -1.60 -11.75
N THR A 5 17.53 -2.08 -11.17
CA THR A 5 17.93 -3.49 -11.17
C THR A 5 17.14 -4.27 -10.12
N VAL A 6 16.34 -5.24 -10.58
CA VAL A 6 16.14 -6.66 -10.14
C VAL A 6 16.21 -7.06 -8.64
N SER A 7 16.57 -6.23 -7.67
CA SER A 7 16.77 -6.65 -6.27
C SER A 7 15.49 -6.84 -5.44
N SER A 8 14.30 -6.65 -5.99
CA SER A 8 13.06 -6.57 -5.20
C SER A 8 12.17 -7.81 -5.27
N VAL A 9 12.63 -8.91 -5.88
CA VAL A 9 11.86 -10.17 -5.95
C VAL A 9 12.03 -10.96 -4.65
N ASP A 10 13.22 -10.92 -4.05
CA ASP A 10 13.54 -11.63 -2.81
C ASP A 10 12.86 -11.00 -1.58
N ASP A 11 12.59 -9.69 -1.60
CA ASP A 11 11.99 -8.95 -0.47
C ASP A 11 10.50 -9.30 -0.24
N ALA A 12 9.76 -9.70 -1.28
CA ALA A 12 8.33 -9.99 -1.19
C ALA A 12 8.05 -11.42 -0.71
N THR A 13 8.87 -12.39 -1.11
CA THR A 13 8.86 -13.75 -0.57
C THR A 13 9.28 -13.75 0.91
N SER A 14 10.25 -12.91 1.27
CA SER A 14 10.67 -12.69 2.66
C SER A 14 9.52 -12.27 3.58
N LEU A 15 8.56 -11.46 3.10
CA LEU A 15 7.41 -11.03 3.90
C LEU A 15 6.36 -12.13 4.10
N LEU A 16 6.14 -12.97 3.09
CA LEU A 16 5.23 -14.12 3.20
C LEU A 16 5.80 -15.19 4.15
N ASP A 17 7.11 -15.43 4.11
CA ASP A 17 7.77 -16.34 5.07
C ASP A 17 7.67 -15.82 6.52
N LYS A 18 7.66 -14.49 6.70
CA LYS A 18 7.44 -13.83 7.99
C LYS A 18 5.99 -14.00 8.53
N LEU A 19 5.01 -14.37 7.70
CA LEU A 19 3.64 -14.66 8.16
C LEU A 19 3.57 -15.90 9.06
N GLY A 20 4.42 -16.91 8.82
CA GLY A 20 4.43 -18.13 9.64
C GLY A 20 4.92 -17.86 11.07
N ILE A 21 5.89 -16.96 11.22
CA ILE A 21 6.39 -16.49 12.53
C ILE A 21 5.30 -15.66 13.24
N LEU A 22 4.60 -14.82 12.48
CA LEU A 22 3.45 -14.05 12.96
C LEU A 22 2.38 -14.95 13.56
N ASP A 23 2.03 -16.08 12.96
CA ASP A 23 0.99 -16.97 13.50
C ASP A 23 1.29 -17.47 14.91
N HIS A 24 2.53 -17.87 15.17
CA HIS A 24 2.92 -18.34 16.49
C HIS A 24 2.92 -17.22 17.54
N VAL A 25 3.26 -16.00 17.14
CA VAL A 25 3.30 -14.82 18.00
C VAL A 25 1.91 -14.25 18.26
N LEU A 26 1.07 -14.23 17.22
CA LEU A 26 -0.31 -13.76 17.25
C LEU A 26 -1.15 -14.59 18.23
N LEU A 27 -0.93 -15.92 18.30
CA LEU A 27 -1.54 -16.76 19.34
C LEU A 27 -1.11 -16.36 20.77
N LYS A 28 0.12 -15.88 20.96
CA LYS A 28 0.60 -15.41 22.27
C LYS A 28 0.04 -14.02 22.63
N LEU A 29 -0.40 -13.23 21.63
CA LEU A 29 -1.04 -11.91 21.82
C LEU A 29 -2.47 -12.01 22.39
N VAL A 30 -3.12 -13.18 22.32
CA VAL A 30 -4.47 -13.45 22.86
C VAL A 30 -4.59 -13.11 24.36
N ASN A 31 -3.49 -13.18 25.12
CA ASN A 31 -3.51 -13.01 26.58
C ASN A 31 -3.08 -11.61 27.07
N ARG A 32 -3.03 -10.58 26.20
CA ARG A 32 -2.38 -9.26 26.45
C ARG A 32 -3.14 -8.08 25.79
N PRO A 33 -2.76 -6.79 26.06
CA PRO A 33 -3.70 -5.70 26.22
C PRO A 33 -4.39 -5.34 24.90
N GLU A 34 -5.71 -5.50 24.90
CA GLU A 34 -6.63 -5.15 23.81
C GLU A 34 -6.28 -3.79 23.17
N ALA A 35 -5.87 -2.81 23.97
CA ALA A 35 -5.52 -1.47 23.51
C ALA A 35 -4.32 -1.41 22.54
N ALA A 36 -3.28 -2.22 22.71
CA ALA A 36 -2.11 -2.19 21.83
C ALA A 36 -2.39 -2.91 20.50
N VAL A 37 -3.08 -4.05 20.57
CA VAL A 37 -3.52 -4.83 19.39
C VAL A 37 -4.52 -4.01 18.57
N HIS A 38 -5.46 -3.34 19.23
CA HIS A 38 -6.42 -2.44 18.59
C HIS A 38 -5.74 -1.25 17.89
N LYS A 39 -4.76 -0.60 18.54
CA LYS A 39 -3.97 0.49 17.93
C LYS A 39 -3.17 0.01 16.73
N LEU A 40 -2.57 -1.18 16.81
CA LEU A 40 -1.83 -1.77 15.71
C LEU A 40 -2.74 -2.05 14.51
N ARG A 41 -3.92 -2.62 14.76
CA ARG A 41 -4.94 -2.85 13.73
C ARG A 41 -5.34 -1.56 13.02
N ILE A 42 -5.64 -0.50 13.77
CA ILE A 42 -6.00 0.81 13.19
C ILE A 42 -4.88 1.32 12.28
N ALA A 43 -3.63 1.23 12.74
CA ALA A 43 -2.50 1.72 11.98
C ALA A 43 -2.28 0.91 10.69
N LEU A 44 -2.41 -0.42 10.74
CA LEU A 44 -2.35 -1.29 9.55
C LEU A 44 -3.47 -0.96 8.55
N SER A 45 -4.70 -0.78 9.03
CA SER A 45 -5.85 -0.39 8.19
C SER A 45 -5.65 0.94 7.48
N GLU A 46 -4.99 1.90 8.11
CA GLU A 46 -4.64 3.16 7.44
C GLU A 46 -3.56 3.00 6.38
N VAL A 47 -2.54 2.17 6.63
CA VAL A 47 -1.51 1.87 5.63
C VAL A 47 -2.12 1.16 4.43
N ARG A 48 -2.95 0.13 4.67
CA ARG A 48 -3.67 -0.59 3.64
C ARG A 48 -4.55 0.34 2.80
N ARG A 49 -5.32 1.23 3.44
CA ARG A 49 -6.16 2.22 2.72
C ARG A 49 -5.37 3.11 1.77
N GLY A 50 -4.14 3.49 2.12
CA GLY A 50 -3.25 4.21 1.20
C GLY A 50 -2.89 3.39 -0.04
N TYR A 51 -2.53 2.12 0.17
CA TYR A 51 -2.21 1.21 -0.91
C TYR A 51 -3.43 0.85 -1.78
N ASP A 52 -4.61 0.66 -1.19
CA ASP A 52 -5.87 0.44 -1.92
C ASP A 52 -6.17 1.64 -2.82
N ALA A 53 -6.10 2.87 -2.28
CA ALA A 53 -6.36 4.08 -3.06
C ALA A 53 -5.40 4.25 -4.25
N LEU A 54 -4.13 3.86 -4.10
CA LEU A 54 -3.17 3.85 -5.19
C LEU A 54 -3.50 2.76 -6.22
N GLN A 55 -3.82 1.54 -5.78
CA GLN A 55 -4.17 0.43 -6.66
C GLN A 55 -5.40 0.78 -7.51
N ASP A 56 -6.44 1.29 -6.87
CA ASP A 56 -7.67 1.73 -7.54
C ASP A 56 -7.39 2.77 -8.61
N ALA A 57 -6.55 3.77 -8.32
CA ALA A 57 -6.21 4.79 -9.28
C ALA A 57 -5.45 4.24 -10.50
N LEU A 58 -4.50 3.34 -10.27
CA LEU A 58 -3.74 2.71 -11.34
C LEU A 58 -4.63 1.82 -12.21
N LEU A 59 -5.53 1.03 -11.59
CA LEU A 59 -6.51 0.21 -12.31
C LEU A 59 -7.50 1.07 -13.11
N LYS A 60 -7.96 2.18 -12.53
CA LYS A 60 -8.86 3.12 -13.23
C LYS A 60 -8.21 3.69 -14.50
N ILE A 61 -6.92 4.06 -14.45
CA ILE A 61 -6.20 4.51 -15.65
C ILE A 61 -6.10 3.40 -16.70
N ASP A 62 -5.87 2.15 -16.26
CA ASP A 62 -5.77 0.98 -17.15
C ASP A 62 -7.09 0.62 -17.83
N LEU A 63 -8.22 0.91 -17.17
CA LEU A 63 -9.55 0.58 -17.64
C LEU A 63 -10.28 1.74 -18.34
N LEU A 64 -9.61 2.87 -18.60
CA LEU A 64 -10.25 4.01 -19.25
C LEU A 64 -10.75 3.65 -20.65
N SER A 65 -12.00 4.01 -20.93
CA SER A 65 -12.58 3.92 -22.26
C SER A 65 -12.56 5.30 -22.93
N PHE A 66 -12.01 5.35 -24.14
CA PHE A 66 -11.97 6.55 -24.98
C PHE A 66 -13.00 6.45 -26.11
N GLU A 67 -14.05 5.68 -25.92
CA GLU A 67 -15.21 5.65 -26.81
C GLU A 67 -16.11 6.85 -26.54
N LYS A 68 -16.88 7.27 -27.55
CA LYS A 68 -17.63 8.53 -27.48
C LYS A 68 -18.66 8.53 -26.34
N GLN A 69 -19.27 7.38 -26.07
CA GLN A 69 -20.27 7.24 -25.01
C GLN A 69 -19.68 7.24 -23.58
N ASP A 70 -18.39 6.91 -23.43
CA ASP A 70 -17.73 6.76 -22.12
C ASP A 70 -16.82 7.97 -21.77
N ILE A 71 -16.76 8.97 -22.64
CA ILE A 71 -15.75 10.02 -22.55
C ILE A 71 -15.94 10.94 -21.34
N GLU A 72 -17.18 11.19 -20.92
CA GLU A 72 -17.48 12.01 -19.75
C GLU A 72 -17.15 11.25 -18.46
N ASP A 73 -17.47 9.95 -18.39
CA ASP A 73 -17.08 9.09 -17.26
C ASP A 73 -15.56 9.02 -17.12
N THR A 74 -14.85 8.85 -18.24
CA THR A 74 -13.38 8.91 -18.29
C THR A 74 -12.85 10.25 -17.78
N ARG A 75 -13.47 11.38 -18.17
CA ARG A 75 -13.07 12.71 -17.66
C ARG A 75 -13.29 12.83 -16.16
N GLU A 76 -14.42 12.35 -15.64
CA GLU A 76 -14.72 12.39 -14.22
C GLU A 76 -13.68 11.60 -13.41
N GLU A 77 -13.35 10.38 -13.84
CA GLU A 77 -12.36 9.55 -13.16
C GLU A 77 -10.95 10.16 -13.21
N LEU A 78 -10.55 10.69 -14.36
CA LEU A 78 -9.29 11.40 -14.50
C LEU A 78 -9.22 12.66 -13.62
N GLN A 79 -10.32 13.40 -13.48
CA GLN A 79 -10.39 14.57 -12.59
C GLN A 79 -10.22 14.16 -11.13
N LYS A 80 -10.85 13.07 -10.69
CA LYS A 80 -10.68 12.53 -9.32
C LYS A 80 -9.22 12.17 -9.04
N ILE A 81 -8.53 11.57 -10.01
CA ILE A 81 -7.11 11.22 -9.90
C ILE A 81 -6.25 12.49 -9.88
N ALA A 82 -6.47 13.42 -10.81
CA ALA A 82 -5.72 14.67 -10.92
C ALA A 82 -5.90 15.61 -9.72
N ALA A 83 -7.00 15.51 -8.99
CA ALA A 83 -7.28 16.34 -7.80
C ALA A 83 -6.34 16.06 -6.61
N GLY A 84 -5.46 15.06 -6.70
CA GLY A 84 -4.43 14.82 -5.67
C GLY A 84 -4.93 14.07 -4.43
N LYS A 85 -6.12 13.46 -4.49
CA LYS A 85 -6.70 12.70 -3.38
C LYS A 85 -5.80 11.52 -2.98
N ILE A 86 -5.17 10.86 -3.95
CA ILE A 86 -4.29 9.71 -3.71
C ILE A 86 -3.07 10.14 -2.89
N LYS A 87 -2.44 11.27 -3.25
CA LYS A 87 -1.31 11.81 -2.50
C LYS A 87 -1.66 12.14 -1.06
N LEU A 88 -2.87 12.65 -0.80
CA LEU A 88 -3.34 12.88 0.57
C LEU A 88 -3.43 11.57 1.36
N THR A 89 -4.11 10.55 0.80
CA THR A 89 -4.24 9.23 1.45
C THR A 89 -2.88 8.55 1.66
N MET A 90 -1.95 8.69 0.72
CA MET A 90 -0.58 8.20 0.86
C MET A 90 0.21 8.92 1.97
N ALA A 91 -0.02 10.21 2.18
CA ALA A 91 0.59 10.96 3.28
C ALA A 91 0.04 10.52 4.65
N GLU A 92 -1.23 10.17 4.73
CA GLU A 92 -1.84 9.58 5.93
C GLU A 92 -1.26 8.21 6.24
N ALA A 93 -1.18 7.33 5.23
CA ALA A 93 -0.55 6.01 5.33
C ALA A 93 0.89 6.11 5.87
N LYS A 94 1.68 7.08 5.37
CA LYS A 94 3.02 7.38 5.91
C LYS A 94 3.04 7.62 7.41
N GLY A 95 2.09 8.44 7.90
CA GLY A 95 1.95 8.73 9.32
C GLY A 95 1.65 7.47 10.12
N SER A 96 0.84 6.57 9.54
CA SER A 96 0.49 5.29 10.15
C SER A 96 1.65 4.30 10.25
N CYS A 97 2.55 4.25 9.27
CA CYS A 97 3.79 3.47 9.34
C CYS A 97 4.64 3.88 10.55
N THR A 98 4.76 5.20 10.77
CA THR A 98 5.45 5.76 11.94
C THR A 98 4.73 5.40 13.24
N ARG A 99 3.39 5.42 13.23
CA ARG A 99 2.58 5.00 14.39
C ARG A 99 2.79 3.52 14.73
N ILE A 100 2.90 2.63 13.74
CA ILE A 100 3.21 1.20 13.96
C ILE A 100 4.52 1.04 14.74
N GLY A 101 5.59 1.72 14.31
CA GLY A 101 6.88 1.71 15.01
C GLY A 101 6.76 2.21 16.46
N ASN A 102 6.05 3.33 16.66
CA ASN A 102 5.82 3.87 18.00
C ASN A 102 5.00 2.93 18.89
N ILE A 103 4.04 2.19 18.33
CA ILE A 103 3.25 1.21 19.08
C ILE A 103 4.14 0.05 19.53
N TYR A 104 5.01 -0.44 18.64
CA TYR A 104 5.96 -1.49 18.96
C TYR A 104 6.88 -1.06 20.11
N ASP A 105 7.61 0.05 19.93
CA ASP A 105 8.61 0.53 20.89
C ASP A 105 7.99 0.78 22.27
N LYS A 106 6.79 1.36 22.32
CA LYS A 106 6.17 1.78 23.59
C LYS A 106 5.39 0.68 24.30
N TYR A 107 4.77 -0.25 23.58
CA TYR A 107 3.79 -1.17 24.16
C TYR A 107 4.12 -2.64 23.95
N LEU A 108 4.74 -3.00 22.82
CA LEU A 108 4.90 -4.40 22.44
C LEU A 108 6.31 -4.94 22.74
N GLN A 109 7.35 -4.12 22.59
CA GLN A 109 8.75 -4.55 22.73
C GLN A 109 9.03 -5.21 24.09
N GLY A 110 8.68 -4.53 25.18
CA GLY A 110 8.90 -5.06 26.54
C GLY A 110 8.11 -6.33 26.82
N TRP A 111 6.95 -6.49 26.19
CA TRP A 111 6.18 -7.72 26.32
C TRP A 111 6.76 -8.87 25.51
N PHE A 112 7.07 -8.65 24.23
CA PHE A 112 7.67 -9.66 23.38
C PHE A 112 8.97 -10.19 23.99
N SER A 113 9.79 -9.29 24.55
CA SER A 113 11.03 -9.68 25.24
C SER A 113 10.81 -10.58 26.46
N ALA A 114 9.63 -10.53 27.08
CA ALA A 114 9.28 -11.35 28.25
C ALA A 114 8.53 -12.63 27.90
N ALA A 115 7.79 -12.66 26.79
CA ALA A 115 6.90 -13.76 26.40
C ALA A 115 7.49 -14.68 25.32
N LEU A 116 8.51 -14.22 24.60
CA LEU A 116 9.12 -14.92 23.49
C LEU A 116 10.55 -15.29 23.81
N ASN A 117 11.06 -16.30 23.10
CA ASN A 117 12.50 -16.53 23.12
C ASN A 117 13.23 -15.40 22.36
N PRO A 118 14.53 -15.19 22.58
CA PRO A 118 15.27 -14.09 21.96
C PRO A 118 15.22 -14.08 20.43
N GLY A 119 15.18 -15.25 19.77
CA GLY A 119 15.09 -15.35 18.32
C GLY A 119 13.75 -14.84 17.78
N GLU A 120 12.64 -15.34 18.34
CA GLU A 120 11.28 -14.90 18.02
C GLU A 120 11.09 -13.39 18.27
N ALA A 121 11.64 -12.88 19.38
CA ALA A 121 11.57 -11.46 19.71
C ALA A 121 12.34 -10.60 18.70
N ASP A 122 13.51 -11.06 18.23
CA ASP A 122 14.31 -10.36 17.23
C ASP A 122 13.65 -10.40 15.85
N GLU A 123 13.07 -11.52 15.45
CA GLU A 123 12.31 -11.65 14.19
C GLU A 123 11.13 -10.68 14.15
N LEU A 124 10.38 -10.55 15.26
CA LEU A 124 9.33 -9.54 15.34
C LEU A 124 9.86 -8.13 15.35
N ARG A 125 10.97 -7.88 16.05
CA ARG A 125 11.61 -6.56 16.01
C ARG A 125 11.97 -6.18 14.58
N LEU A 126 12.52 -7.12 13.82
CA LEU A 126 12.83 -6.94 12.40
C LEU A 126 11.56 -6.72 11.59
N LEU A 127 10.49 -7.49 11.80
CA LEU A 127 9.20 -7.28 11.13
C LEU A 127 8.59 -5.90 11.43
N PHE A 128 8.58 -5.45 12.68
CA PHE A 128 8.03 -4.14 13.04
C PHE A 128 8.94 -3.01 12.57
N ASN A 129 10.25 -3.22 12.55
CA ASN A 129 11.18 -2.32 11.88
C ASN A 129 10.91 -2.29 10.38
N ASP A 130 10.61 -3.42 9.76
CA ASP A 130 10.21 -3.47 8.36
C ASP A 130 8.88 -2.72 8.16
N LEU A 131 7.84 -2.95 8.96
CA LEU A 131 6.60 -2.15 8.87
C LEU A 131 6.82 -0.65 9.14
N ARG A 132 7.84 -0.30 9.92
CA ARG A 132 8.27 1.08 10.18
C ARG A 132 9.12 1.66 9.03
N TYR A 133 9.95 0.85 8.37
CA TYR A 133 11.05 1.28 7.48
C TYR A 133 11.02 0.68 6.06
N THR A 134 10.48 -0.51 5.83
CA THR A 134 10.09 -1.06 4.51
C THR A 134 9.13 -0.11 3.78
N ASP A 135 8.43 0.75 4.54
CA ASP A 135 7.71 1.94 4.10
C ASP A 135 8.56 3.19 3.81
N ALA A 136 9.89 3.09 3.71
CA ALA A 136 10.68 4.14 3.08
C ALA A 136 10.83 3.87 1.58
N GLY A 137 11.01 2.62 1.16
CA GLY A 137 11.18 2.27 -0.25
C GLY A 137 9.84 2.18 -0.97
N LEU A 138 8.94 1.35 -0.46
CA LEU A 138 7.64 1.10 -1.06
C LEU A 138 6.76 2.35 -0.99
N LEU A 139 6.62 2.98 0.17
CA LEU A 139 5.88 4.23 0.29
C LEU A 139 6.45 5.36 -0.58
N LYS A 140 7.78 5.51 -0.69
CA LYS A 140 8.36 6.51 -1.61
C LYS A 140 8.05 6.14 -3.05
N ALA A 141 8.09 4.85 -3.40
CA ALA A 141 7.70 4.39 -4.72
C ALA A 141 6.21 4.68 -4.96
N SER A 142 5.32 4.38 -4.02
CA SER A 142 3.88 4.62 -4.07
C SER A 142 3.51 6.09 -4.09
N MET A 143 4.20 6.95 -3.34
CA MET A 143 4.02 8.40 -3.39
C MET A 143 4.58 9.00 -4.68
N ARG A 144 5.67 8.44 -5.23
CA ARG A 144 6.14 8.81 -6.57
C ARG A 144 5.14 8.37 -7.63
N LEU A 145 4.54 7.20 -7.49
CA LEU A 145 3.52 6.68 -8.40
C LEU A 145 2.24 7.51 -8.33
N SER A 146 1.81 7.96 -7.15
CA SER A 146 0.65 8.84 -7.04
C SER A 146 0.88 10.17 -7.79
N ILE A 147 2.07 10.76 -7.64
CA ILE A 147 2.46 11.97 -8.38
C ILE A 147 2.49 11.71 -9.90
N GLN A 148 3.01 10.55 -10.32
CA GLN A 148 3.04 10.16 -11.74
C GLN A 148 1.63 9.92 -12.29
N ALA A 149 0.73 9.30 -11.53
CA ALA A 149 -0.66 9.09 -11.89
C ALA A 149 -1.42 10.41 -12.00
N GLU A 150 -1.23 11.34 -11.07
CA GLU A 150 -1.79 12.71 -11.11
C GLU A 150 -1.33 13.47 -12.36
N ALA A 151 -0.01 13.45 -12.63
CA ALA A 151 0.57 14.10 -13.80
C ALA A 151 0.04 13.49 -15.10
N LYS A 152 -0.03 12.16 -15.17
CA LYS A 152 -0.56 11.46 -16.34
C LYS A 152 -2.05 11.72 -16.53
N ALA A 153 -2.85 11.72 -15.47
CA ALA A 153 -4.27 12.03 -15.57
C ALA A 153 -4.50 13.44 -16.12
N THR A 154 -3.68 14.41 -15.68
CA THR A 154 -3.69 15.78 -16.20
C THR A 154 -3.31 15.85 -17.67
N GLU A 155 -2.30 15.09 -18.10
CA GLU A 155 -1.89 14.97 -19.49
C GLU A 155 -3.00 14.41 -20.38
N ILE A 156 -3.63 13.30 -19.97
CA ILE A 156 -4.74 12.67 -20.69
C ILE A 156 -5.92 13.64 -20.79
N LEU A 157 -6.30 14.33 -19.70
CA LEU A 157 -7.33 15.36 -19.71
C LEU A 157 -7.02 16.49 -20.70
N ASN A 158 -5.76 16.92 -20.80
CA ASN A 158 -5.36 17.96 -21.74
C ASN A 158 -5.46 17.49 -23.19
N HIS A 159 -5.18 16.22 -23.49
CA HIS A 159 -5.45 15.66 -24.81
C HIS A 159 -6.94 15.70 -25.15
N LEU A 160 -7.82 15.33 -24.21
CA LEU A 160 -9.27 15.32 -24.40
C LEU A 160 -9.93 16.69 -24.56
N LYS A 161 -9.19 17.79 -24.33
CA LYS A 161 -9.65 19.17 -24.62
C LYS A 161 -9.46 19.56 -26.08
N THR A 162 -8.65 18.80 -26.83
CA THR A 162 -8.38 19.08 -28.25
C THR A 162 -9.29 18.25 -29.13
N ALA A 163 -9.78 18.83 -30.23
CA ALA A 163 -10.56 18.08 -31.23
C ALA A 163 -9.72 16.92 -31.79
N GLY A 164 -10.26 15.70 -31.78
CA GLY A 164 -9.54 14.49 -32.19
C GLY A 164 -8.44 14.04 -31.22
N GLY A 165 -8.49 14.50 -29.96
CA GLY A 165 -7.50 14.20 -28.93
C GLY A 165 -7.54 12.78 -28.37
N GLU A 166 -8.58 12.01 -28.68
CA GLU A 166 -8.88 10.69 -28.10
C GLU A 166 -7.77 9.67 -28.39
N THR A 167 -7.19 9.69 -29.60
CA THR A 167 -6.08 8.80 -29.95
C THR A 167 -4.83 9.09 -29.12
N ARG A 168 -4.55 10.37 -28.85
CA ARG A 168 -3.42 10.78 -28.00
C ARG A 168 -3.65 10.44 -26.54
N ALA A 169 -4.88 10.67 -26.06
CA ALA A 169 -5.31 10.31 -24.72
C ALA A 169 -5.19 8.80 -24.47
N ARG A 170 -5.67 7.97 -25.42
CA ARG A 170 -5.57 6.51 -25.38
C ARG A 170 -4.12 6.04 -25.31
N ARG A 171 -3.27 6.53 -26.21
CA ARG A 171 -1.85 6.18 -26.22
C ARG A 171 -1.17 6.53 -24.88
N ALA A 172 -1.44 7.71 -24.33
CA ALA A 172 -0.86 8.13 -23.07
C ALA A 172 -1.30 7.23 -21.89
N ALA A 173 -2.56 6.78 -21.87
CA ALA A 173 -3.06 5.82 -20.88
C ALA A 173 -2.41 4.44 -21.03
N GLU A 174 -2.36 3.89 -22.25
CA GLU A 174 -1.74 2.60 -22.56
C GLU A 174 -0.26 2.55 -22.17
N GLU A 175 0.51 3.59 -22.54
CA GLU A 175 1.93 3.71 -22.19
C GLU A 175 2.14 3.74 -20.67
N PHE A 176 1.27 4.46 -19.95
CA PHE A 176 1.32 4.54 -18.49
C PHE A 176 1.00 3.19 -17.85
N SER A 177 -0.06 2.51 -18.29
CA SER A 177 -0.44 1.18 -17.81
C SER A 177 0.68 0.16 -17.97
N LEU A 178 1.30 0.12 -19.15
CA LEU A 178 2.41 -0.79 -19.45
C LEU A 178 3.60 -0.56 -18.50
N GLN A 179 3.86 0.69 -18.14
CA GLN A 179 4.95 1.03 -17.22
C GLN A 179 4.74 0.47 -15.80
N PHE A 180 3.49 0.36 -15.34
CA PHE A 180 3.19 0.05 -13.93
C PHE A 180 2.52 -1.29 -13.68
N ARG A 181 2.23 -2.09 -14.72
CA ARG A 181 1.64 -3.44 -14.57
C ARG A 181 2.37 -4.32 -13.55
N ARG A 182 3.71 -4.36 -13.59
CA ARG A 182 4.52 -5.11 -12.60
C ARG A 182 4.42 -4.54 -11.19
N THR A 183 4.21 -3.23 -11.07
CA THR A 183 4.04 -2.58 -9.76
C THR A 183 2.66 -2.90 -9.20
N LEU A 184 1.62 -2.89 -10.03
CA LEU A 184 0.26 -3.33 -9.66
C LEU A 184 0.27 -4.74 -9.08
N GLU A 185 0.91 -5.70 -9.74
CA GLU A 185 1.04 -7.08 -9.24
C GLU A 185 1.68 -7.15 -7.85
N LYS A 186 2.74 -6.35 -7.61
CA LYS A 186 3.43 -6.29 -6.31
C LYS A 186 2.55 -5.63 -5.24
N LEU A 187 1.86 -4.56 -5.61
CA LEU A 187 0.95 -3.85 -4.72
C LEU A 187 -0.20 -4.76 -4.27
N THR A 188 -0.78 -5.53 -5.21
CA THR A 188 -1.83 -6.52 -4.91
C THR A 188 -1.36 -7.56 -3.88
N LYS A 189 -0.16 -8.13 -4.07
CA LYS A 189 0.37 -9.11 -3.11
C LYS A 189 0.56 -8.52 -1.72
N GLN A 190 1.01 -7.27 -1.64
CA GLN A 190 1.20 -6.59 -0.36
C GLN A 190 -0.14 -6.29 0.33
N LEU A 191 -1.16 -5.88 -0.44
CA LEU A 191 -2.50 -5.65 0.07
C LEU A 191 -3.12 -6.93 0.65
N VAL A 192 -2.95 -8.06 -0.03
CA VAL A 192 -3.37 -9.38 0.47
C VAL A 192 -2.69 -9.69 1.80
N PHE A 193 -1.36 -9.53 1.88
CA PHE A 193 -0.61 -9.74 3.13
C PHE A 193 -1.13 -8.85 4.28
N MET A 194 -1.37 -7.56 4.02
CA MET A 194 -1.88 -6.64 5.04
C MET A 194 -3.29 -7.01 5.50
N LEU A 195 -4.15 -7.42 4.56
CA LEU A 195 -5.51 -7.86 4.86
C LEU A 195 -5.51 -9.16 5.68
N GLU A 196 -4.65 -10.11 5.35
CA GLU A 196 -4.47 -11.34 6.14
C GLU A 196 -4.01 -11.02 7.58
N LEU A 197 -3.07 -10.09 7.73
CA LEU A 197 -2.61 -9.65 9.04
C LEU A 197 -3.72 -8.95 9.84
N GLU A 198 -4.48 -8.04 9.22
CA GLU A 198 -5.65 -7.40 9.83
C GLU A 198 -6.68 -8.43 10.30
N ASN A 199 -7.02 -9.40 9.45
CA ASN A 199 -7.99 -10.45 9.77
C ASN A 199 -7.55 -11.31 10.95
N LYS A 200 -6.27 -11.70 11.00
CA LYS A 200 -5.72 -12.44 12.15
C LYS A 200 -5.80 -11.62 13.43
N LEU A 201 -5.49 -10.32 13.38
CA LEU A 201 -5.62 -9.43 14.54
C LEU A 201 -7.07 -9.31 15.02
N ILE A 202 -8.05 -9.25 14.11
CA ILE A 202 -9.49 -9.24 14.44
C ILE A 202 -9.90 -10.53 15.15
N GLN A 203 -9.47 -11.70 14.65
CA GLN A 203 -9.77 -12.99 15.28
C GLN A 203 -9.25 -13.06 16.72
N ILE A 204 -8.13 -12.39 17.00
CA ILE A 204 -7.51 -12.38 18.33
C ILE A 204 -8.19 -11.40 19.29
N THR A 205 -8.61 -10.23 18.81
CA THR A 205 -9.25 -9.23 19.66
C THR A 205 -10.74 -9.50 19.88
N GLY A 206 -11.39 -10.29 19.02
CA GLY A 206 -12.84 -10.47 19.03
C GLY A 206 -13.62 -9.19 18.71
N VAL A 207 -12.93 -8.13 18.27
CA VAL A 207 -13.51 -6.83 17.93
C VAL A 207 -13.48 -6.67 16.42
N PRO A 208 -14.65 -6.59 15.74
CA PRO A 208 -14.73 -6.39 14.31
C PRO A 208 -14.14 -5.06 13.84
#